data_AF-A0A3S1TEQ1-F1
#
_entry.id   AF-A0A3S1TEQ1-F1
#
_cell.length_a   1.000
_cell.length_b   1.000
_cell.length_c   1.000
_cell.angle_alpha   90.00
_cell.angle_beta   90.00
_cell.angle_gamma   90.00
#
_symmetry.space_group_name_H-M   'P 1'
#
loop_
_entity.id
_entity.type
_entity.pdbx_description
1 polymer ?
#
loop_
_entity_poly.entity_id
_entity_poly.type
_entity_poly.pdbx_seq_one_letter_code
_entity_poly.pdbx_strand_id
1 'polypeptide(L)'
;MTGLVLERLLADETQTARLGEDLALSLRPGDVLALKGDLGAGKSTLARALIRTLADDAGLDVPSPTFTLVQSYDTRIPVHHFDLYRLSSADEIDELGFDEALAQGAALVEWPERAEAHLPKTTVLIELVQHGNGRLARLSGQGPAFDRAARSLAMRDFLVSAGWAQAQRRHFIGDASA
;
A
#
# COMPACT_ATOMS: atom_id res chain seq x y z
N MET A 1 -17.21 3.74 11.45
CA MET A 1 -17.55 3.00 10.22
C MET A 1 -17.11 1.56 10.42
N THR A 2 -18.02 0.61 10.58
CA THR A 2 -17.69 -0.83 10.56
C THR A 2 -17.59 -1.28 9.11
N GLY A 3 -16.48 -0.94 8.46
CA GLY A 3 -16.12 -1.51 7.17
C GLY A 3 -15.75 -2.99 7.32
N LEU A 4 -15.75 -3.72 6.21
CA LEU A 4 -15.21 -5.08 6.18
C LEU A 4 -13.73 -5.05 6.60
N VAL A 5 -13.32 -6.01 7.42
CA VAL A 5 -11.93 -6.16 7.86
C VAL A 5 -11.38 -7.47 7.33
N LEU A 6 -10.22 -7.41 6.70
CA LEU A 6 -9.44 -8.58 6.28
C LEU A 6 -8.17 -8.64 7.11
N GLU A 7 -7.81 -9.85 7.53
CA GLU A 7 -6.58 -10.08 8.29
C GLU A 7 -5.60 -10.96 7.50
N ARG A 8 -4.30 -10.64 7.62
CA ARG A 8 -3.20 -11.41 7.03
C ARG A 8 -2.06 -11.55 8.02
N LEU A 9 -1.72 -12.78 8.36
CA LEU A 9 -0.53 -13.08 9.14
C LEU A 9 0.70 -12.94 8.23
N LEU A 10 1.69 -12.19 8.69
CA LEU A 10 2.96 -11.93 8.05
C LEU A 10 4.08 -12.45 8.96
N ALA A 11 4.48 -13.70 8.78
CA ALA A 11 5.49 -14.37 9.59
C ALA A 11 6.87 -13.70 9.52
N ASP A 12 7.18 -13.07 8.39
CA ASP A 12 8.49 -12.47 8.10
C ASP A 12 8.39 -11.30 7.10
N GLU A 13 9.55 -10.74 6.77
CA GLU A 13 9.69 -9.67 5.80
C GLU A 13 9.31 -10.11 4.38
N THR A 14 9.53 -11.37 4.00
CA THR A 14 9.11 -11.90 2.69
C THR A 14 7.59 -11.88 2.55
N GLN A 15 6.84 -12.23 3.60
CA GLN A 15 5.38 -12.13 3.58
C GLN A 15 4.90 -10.66 3.57
N THR A 16 5.61 -9.76 4.22
CA THR A 16 5.35 -8.31 4.13
C THR A 16 5.54 -7.81 2.70
N ALA A 17 6.62 -8.24 2.03
CA ALA A 17 6.88 -7.90 0.64
C ALA A 17 5.79 -8.45 -0.31
N ARG A 18 5.37 -9.70 -0.11
CA ARG A 18 4.26 -10.31 -0.88
C ARG A 18 2.94 -9.56 -0.72
N LEU A 19 2.63 -9.07 0.49
CA LEU A 19 1.48 -8.22 0.69
C LEU A 19 1.59 -6.94 -0.16
N GLY A 20 2.78 -6.33 -0.21
CA GLY A 20 3.05 -5.17 -1.07
C GLY A 20 2.85 -5.47 -2.55
N GLU A 21 3.34 -6.61 -3.03
CA GLU A 21 3.14 -7.08 -4.40
C GLU A 21 1.65 -7.26 -4.72
N ASP A 22 0.91 -7.96 -3.85
CA ASP A 22 -0.50 -8.25 -4.06
C ASP A 22 -1.35 -6.96 -4.04
N LEU A 23 -1.00 -5.98 -3.21
CA LEU A 23 -1.65 -4.67 -3.17
C LEU A 23 -1.32 -3.82 -4.41
N ALA A 24 -0.06 -3.81 -4.86
CA ALA A 24 0.38 -3.10 -6.07
C ALA A 24 -0.45 -3.50 -7.30
N LEU A 25 -0.73 -4.80 -7.45
CA LEU A 25 -1.51 -5.33 -8.57
C LEU A 25 -3.00 -4.91 -8.55
N SER A 26 -3.49 -4.41 -7.41
CA SER A 26 -4.87 -3.98 -7.23
C SER A 26 -5.07 -2.46 -7.38
N LEU A 27 -3.96 -1.70 -7.34
CA LEU A 27 -3.96 -0.24 -7.29
C LEU A 27 -4.40 0.37 -8.63
N ARG A 28 -5.09 1.52 -8.55
CA ARG A 28 -5.51 2.37 -9.68
C ARG A 28 -5.25 3.85 -9.34
N PRO A 29 -5.18 4.73 -10.36
CA PRO A 29 -5.18 6.18 -10.11
C PRO A 29 -6.38 6.60 -9.25
N GLY A 30 -6.15 7.54 -8.34
CA GLY A 30 -7.08 8.02 -7.32
C GLY A 30 -7.17 7.17 -6.05
N ASP A 31 -6.49 6.02 -5.98
CA ASP A 31 -6.50 5.20 -4.77
C ASP A 31 -5.58 5.77 -3.68
N VAL A 32 -5.99 5.57 -2.42
CA VAL A 32 -5.18 5.86 -1.24
C VAL A 32 -5.04 4.59 -0.40
N LEU A 33 -3.79 4.19 -0.16
CA LEU A 33 -3.44 3.17 0.82
C LEU A 33 -2.78 3.84 2.03
N ALA A 34 -3.47 3.83 3.16
CA ALA A 34 -2.98 4.36 4.42
C ALA A 34 -2.28 3.26 5.22
N LEU A 35 -1.03 3.48 5.62
CA LEU A 35 -0.19 2.55 6.35
C LEU A 35 -0.05 3.02 7.80
N LYS A 36 -0.70 2.28 8.70
CA LYS A 36 -0.71 2.57 10.14
C LYS A 36 0.05 1.49 10.90
N GLY A 37 0.69 1.88 12.00
CA GLY A 37 1.38 0.97 12.91
C GLY A 37 2.50 1.70 13.63
N ASP A 38 3.02 1.10 14.69
CA ASP A 38 4.07 1.70 15.51
C ASP A 38 5.39 1.92 14.74
N LEU A 39 6.32 2.64 15.37
CA LEU A 39 7.68 2.77 14.84
C LEU A 39 8.31 1.37 14.68
N GLY A 40 8.84 1.07 13.50
CA GLY A 40 9.39 -0.26 13.20
C GLY A 40 8.36 -1.34 12.84
N ALA A 41 7.06 -1.02 12.77
CA ALA A 41 6.02 -1.98 12.38
C ALA A 41 6.15 -2.52 10.95
N GLY A 42 6.99 -1.90 10.11
CA GLY A 42 7.25 -2.33 8.73
C GLY A 42 6.47 -1.55 7.66
N LYS A 43 5.92 -0.39 7.99
CA LYS A 43 5.21 0.50 7.05
C LYS A 43 6.04 0.81 5.80
N SER A 44 7.26 1.32 5.97
CA SER A 44 8.14 1.62 4.83
C SER A 44 8.64 0.38 4.09
N THR A 45 8.73 -0.78 4.75
CA THR A 45 9.02 -2.07 4.08
C THR A 45 7.88 -2.45 3.14
N LEU A 46 6.63 -2.32 3.59
CA LEU A 46 5.45 -2.56 2.77
C LEU A 46 5.35 -1.56 1.60
N ALA A 47 5.54 -0.27 1.86
CA ALA A 47 5.53 0.78 0.84
C ALA A 47 6.58 0.51 -0.25
N ARG A 48 7.82 0.18 0.16
CA ARG A 48 8.92 -0.16 -0.75
C ARG A 48 8.60 -1.35 -1.64
N ALA A 49 8.09 -2.45 -1.07
CA ALA A 49 7.74 -3.62 -1.86
C ALA A 49 6.66 -3.30 -2.91
N LEU A 50 5.66 -2.50 -2.52
CA LEU A 50 4.58 -2.06 -3.40
C LEU A 50 5.11 -1.19 -4.55
N ILE A 51 5.90 -0.15 -4.24
CA ILE A 51 6.47 0.77 -5.23
C ILE A 51 7.38 0.03 -6.22
N ARG A 52 8.28 -0.84 -5.71
CA ARG A 52 9.14 -1.68 -6.55
C ARG A 52 8.35 -2.58 -7.49
N THR A 53 7.22 -3.12 -7.01
CA THR A 53 6.33 -3.94 -7.85
C THR A 53 5.68 -3.11 -8.95
N LEU A 54 5.25 -1.88 -8.66
CA LEU A 54 4.67 -1.00 -9.66
C LEU A 54 5.69 -0.48 -10.68
N ALA A 55 6.93 -0.28 -10.25
CA ALA A 55 8.06 0.12 -11.09
C ALA A 55 8.61 -1.04 -11.94
N ASP A 56 8.22 -2.28 -11.64
CA ASP A 56 8.86 -3.51 -12.15
C ASP A 56 10.40 -3.49 -11.96
N ASP A 57 10.85 -2.92 -10.84
CA ASP A 57 12.27 -2.78 -10.49
C ASP A 57 12.48 -3.14 -9.02
N ALA A 58 13.01 -4.34 -8.77
CA ALA A 58 13.32 -4.82 -7.42
C ALA A 58 14.51 -4.10 -6.76
N GLY A 59 15.37 -3.45 -7.56
CA GLY A 59 16.55 -2.71 -7.13
C GLY A 59 16.29 -1.24 -6.84
N LEU A 60 15.15 -0.69 -7.26
CA LEU A 60 14.79 0.72 -7.07
C LEU A 60 14.95 1.14 -5.61
N ASP A 61 15.63 2.27 -5.39
CA ASP A 61 15.76 2.85 -4.07
C ASP A 61 14.46 3.55 -3.66
N VAL A 62 13.90 3.12 -2.53
CA VAL A 62 12.65 3.64 -1.96
C VAL A 62 12.90 3.88 -0.48
N PRO A 63 13.60 4.97 -0.13
CA PRO A 63 13.77 5.36 1.27
C PRO A 63 12.41 5.79 1.85
N SER A 64 12.32 5.84 3.18
CA SER A 64 11.18 6.51 3.81
C SER A 64 11.32 8.03 3.62
N PRO A 65 10.27 8.72 3.15
CA PRO A 65 10.30 10.16 2.95
C PRO A 65 10.08 10.94 4.26
N THR A 66 10.43 10.41 5.43
CA THR A 66 10.20 11.07 6.74
C THR A 66 10.66 12.54 6.78
N PHE A 67 11.74 12.90 6.07
CA PHE A 67 12.26 14.28 6.05
C PHE A 67 11.75 15.11 4.87
N THR A 68 11.48 14.49 3.72
CA THR A 68 10.93 15.18 2.55
C THR A 68 9.40 15.28 2.58
N LEU A 69 8.77 14.55 3.51
CA LEU A 69 7.33 14.31 3.70
C LEU A 69 6.65 13.61 2.53
N VAL A 70 7.07 13.86 1.29
CA VAL A 70 6.59 13.20 0.09
C VAL A 70 7.75 12.80 -0.83
N GLN A 71 7.61 11.67 -1.52
CA GLN A 71 8.46 11.29 -2.65
C GLN A 71 7.62 10.65 -3.75
N SER A 72 7.82 11.09 -4.98
CA SER A 72 7.06 10.64 -6.15
C SER A 72 7.89 9.66 -6.99
N TYR A 73 7.23 8.63 -7.50
CA TYR A 73 7.82 7.60 -8.35
C TYR A 73 7.02 7.47 -9.65
N ASP A 74 7.72 7.65 -10.77
CA ASP A 74 7.15 7.44 -12.09
C ASP A 74 7.17 5.94 -12.40
N THR A 75 6.05 5.28 -12.10
CA THR A 75 5.86 3.84 -12.32
C THR A 75 4.67 3.62 -13.25
N ARG A 76 4.26 2.38 -13.50
CA ARG A 76 3.08 2.10 -14.34
C ARG A 76 1.83 2.91 -13.93
N ILE A 77 1.66 3.14 -12.64
CA ILE A 77 0.74 4.15 -12.09
C ILE A 77 1.61 5.08 -11.24
N PRO A 78 1.68 6.39 -11.50
CA PRO A 78 2.46 7.29 -10.65
C PRO A 78 2.08 7.07 -9.18
N VAL A 79 3.08 6.92 -8.31
CA VAL A 79 2.84 6.74 -6.87
C VAL A 79 3.54 7.81 -6.09
N HIS A 80 2.81 8.40 -5.16
CA HIS A 80 3.28 9.42 -4.24
C HIS A 80 3.30 8.81 -2.84
N HIS A 81 4.51 8.62 -2.30
CA HIS A 81 4.74 8.10 -0.96
C HIS A 81 4.83 9.26 0.01
N PHE A 82 3.82 9.39 0.87
CA PHE A 82 3.76 10.35 1.95
C PHE A 82 4.18 9.67 3.26
N ASP A 83 4.99 10.36 4.06
CA ASP A 83 5.26 10.02 5.45
C ASP A 83 4.93 11.23 6.32
N LEU A 84 3.78 11.15 6.99
CA LEU A 84 3.23 12.28 7.74
C LEU A 84 3.75 12.34 9.18
N TYR A 85 4.72 11.49 9.57
CA TYR A 85 5.23 11.44 10.95
C TYR A 85 5.64 12.80 11.51
N ARG A 86 6.19 13.66 10.65
CA ARG A 86 6.68 15.00 10.98
C ARG A 86 5.74 16.13 10.55
N LEU A 87 4.54 15.81 10.06
CA LEU A 87 3.53 16.81 9.73
C LEU A 87 3.11 17.56 11.00
N SER A 88 3.11 18.90 10.96
CA SER A 88 2.86 19.72 12.14
C SER A 88 1.37 20.01 12.32
N SER A 89 0.64 20.13 11.21
CA SER A 89 -0.81 20.29 11.16
C SER A 89 -1.42 19.39 10.09
N ALA A 90 -2.62 18.88 10.33
CA ALA A 90 -3.36 18.07 9.35
C ALA A 90 -3.56 18.82 8.02
N ASP A 91 -3.75 20.14 8.07
CA ASP A 91 -4.01 20.99 6.91
C ASP A 91 -2.79 21.17 5.99
N GLU A 92 -1.57 20.90 6.49
CA GLU A 92 -0.35 20.99 5.66
C GLU A 92 -0.31 19.91 4.57
N ILE A 93 -1.14 18.87 4.65
CA ILE A 93 -1.19 17.82 3.62
C ILE A 93 -1.59 18.35 2.24
N ASP A 94 -2.46 19.37 2.21
CA ASP A 94 -2.90 20.00 0.95
C ASP A 94 -1.74 20.75 0.30
N GLU A 95 -0.91 21.44 1.12
CA GLU A 95 0.30 22.14 0.66
C GLU A 95 1.37 21.17 0.12
N LEU A 96 1.34 19.90 0.54
CA LEU A 96 2.20 18.84 0.01
C LEU A 96 1.73 18.31 -1.37
N GLY A 97 0.63 18.83 -1.91
CA GLY A 97 0.11 18.47 -3.22
C GLY A 97 -0.64 17.13 -3.23
N PHE A 98 -1.37 16.83 -2.15
CA PHE A 98 -2.08 15.55 -2.01
C PHE A 98 -3.18 15.38 -3.07
N ASP A 99 -3.95 16.42 -3.37
CA ASP A 99 -4.99 16.37 -4.40
C ASP A 99 -4.41 16.15 -5.80
N GLU A 100 -3.30 16.82 -6.13
CA GLU A 100 -2.58 16.62 -7.39
C GLU A 100 -2.04 15.20 -7.50
N ALA A 101 -1.50 14.65 -6.41
CA ALA A 101 -1.01 13.28 -6.34
C ALA A 101 -2.12 12.26 -6.65
N LEU A 102 -3.34 12.48 -6.15
CA LEU A 102 -4.49 11.61 -6.45
C LEU A 102 -5.02 11.79 -7.88
N ALA A 103 -4.91 12.99 -8.44
CA ALA A 103 -5.32 13.25 -9.82
C ALA A 103 -4.36 12.60 -10.84
N GLN A 104 -3.07 12.51 -10.51
CA GLN A 104 -2.02 11.97 -11.40
C GLN A 104 -1.76 10.49 -11.19
N GLY A 105 -2.07 9.96 -10.00
CA GLY A 105 -1.59 8.66 -9.58
C GLY A 105 -2.31 8.13 -8.35
N ALA A 106 -1.60 7.40 -7.52
CA ALA A 106 -2.09 6.88 -6.26
C ALA A 106 -1.19 7.32 -5.09
N ALA A 107 -1.74 7.36 -3.88
CA ALA A 107 -1.00 7.74 -2.68
C ALA A 107 -0.77 6.56 -1.73
N LEU A 108 0.46 6.43 -1.24
CA LEU A 108 0.78 5.62 -0.06
C LEU A 108 1.04 6.56 1.09
N VAL A 109 0.28 6.46 2.18
CA VAL A 109 0.35 7.43 3.28
C VAL A 109 0.75 6.72 4.57
N GLU A 110 2.00 6.88 5.01
CA GLU A 110 2.42 6.48 6.35
C GLU A 110 1.95 7.49 7.41
N TRP A 111 1.59 6.99 8.59
CA TRP A 111 1.07 7.80 9.71
C TRP A 111 -0.22 8.57 9.35
N PRO A 112 -1.23 7.90 8.77
CA PRO A 112 -2.47 8.53 8.31
C PRO A 112 -3.22 9.31 9.40
N GLU A 113 -3.04 8.94 10.68
CA GLU A 113 -3.64 9.63 11.82
C GLU A 113 -3.27 11.11 11.93
N ARG A 114 -2.18 11.54 11.27
CA ARG A 114 -1.74 12.95 11.27
C ARG A 114 -2.60 13.85 10.38
N ALA A 115 -3.33 13.27 9.44
CA ALA A 115 -4.19 14.00 8.51
C ALA A 115 -5.48 13.24 8.20
N GLU A 116 -6.00 12.45 9.16
CA GLU A 116 -7.14 11.53 8.93
C GLU A 116 -8.37 12.23 8.33
N ALA A 117 -8.62 13.48 8.73
CA ALA A 117 -9.75 14.28 8.24
C ALA A 117 -9.67 14.64 6.74
N HIS A 118 -8.46 14.65 6.17
CA HIS A 118 -8.18 15.00 4.78
C HIS A 118 -8.14 13.76 3.87
N LEU A 119 -8.01 12.57 4.44
CA LEU A 119 -7.98 11.35 3.65
C LEU A 119 -9.37 10.99 3.09
N PRO A 120 -9.49 10.53 1.83
CA PRO A 120 -10.77 10.12 1.26
C PRO A 120 -11.44 9.02 2.07
N LYS A 121 -12.79 9.05 2.17
CA LYS A 121 -13.57 7.98 2.84
C LYS A 121 -13.44 6.59 2.19
N THR A 122 -12.87 6.52 0.99
CA THR A 122 -12.56 5.29 0.24
C THR A 122 -11.13 4.79 0.47
N THR A 123 -10.36 5.43 1.35
CA THR A 123 -9.02 5.01 1.74
C THR A 123 -9.04 3.58 2.27
N VAL A 124 -8.09 2.78 1.81
CA VAL A 124 -7.83 1.46 2.38
C VAL A 124 -6.78 1.62 3.48
N LEU A 125 -7.19 1.41 4.73
CA LEU A 125 -6.31 1.42 5.88
C LEU A 125 -5.70 0.04 6.08
N ILE A 126 -4.37 -0.04 6.09
CA ILE A 126 -3.57 -1.21 6.43
C ILE A 126 -2.88 -0.93 7.76
N GLU A 127 -3.37 -1.55 8.83
CA GLU A 127 -2.76 -1.48 10.15
C GLU A 127 -1.83 -2.69 10.37
N LEU A 128 -0.56 -2.42 10.64
CA LEU A 128 0.47 -3.42 10.94
C LEU A 128 0.66 -3.51 12.45
N VAL A 129 0.30 -4.67 13.02
CA VAL A 129 0.37 -4.92 14.47
C VAL A 129 1.37 -6.04 14.74
N GLN A 130 2.19 -5.90 15.78
CA GLN A 130 3.11 -6.97 16.19
C GLN A 130 2.34 -8.24 16.58
N HIS A 131 2.79 -9.40 16.08
CA HIS A 131 2.16 -10.68 16.37
C HIS A 131 3.20 -11.80 16.45
N GLY A 132 3.57 -12.19 17.68
CA GLY A 132 4.66 -13.14 17.90
C GLY A 132 5.98 -12.62 17.31
N ASN A 133 6.61 -13.44 16.47
CA ASN A 133 7.84 -13.06 15.74
C ASN A 133 7.55 -12.31 14.42
N GLY A 134 6.29 -12.20 14.03
CA GLY A 134 5.85 -11.57 12.80
C GLY A 134 4.89 -10.40 13.05
N ARG A 135 4.02 -10.15 12.09
CA ARG A 135 3.01 -9.07 12.11
C ARG A 135 1.65 -9.61 11.68
N LEU A 136 0.59 -8.95 12.14
CA LEU A 136 -0.75 -9.08 11.60
C LEU A 136 -1.05 -7.80 10.82
N ALA A 137 -1.33 -7.93 9.52
CA ALA A 137 -1.87 -6.84 8.73
C ALA A 137 -3.40 -6.89 8.77
N ARG A 138 -4.02 -5.81 9.23
CA ARG A 138 -5.47 -5.60 9.21
C ARG A 138 -5.81 -4.59 8.14
N LEU A 139 -6.51 -5.03 7.11
CA LEU A 139 -6.97 -4.19 6.02
C LEU A 139 -8.44 -3.85 6.28
N SER A 140 -8.76 -2.56 6.27
CA SER A 140 -10.13 -2.08 6.41
C SER A 140 -10.39 -0.94 5.44
N GLY A 141 -11.65 -0.77 5.06
CA GLY A 141 -12.03 0.26 4.11
C GLY A 141 -13.36 -0.09 3.45
N GLN A 142 -13.69 0.67 2.41
CA GLN A 142 -14.89 0.47 1.62
C GLN A 142 -14.69 0.97 0.20
N GLY A 143 -15.55 0.48 -0.70
CA GLY A 143 -15.57 0.91 -2.09
C GLY A 143 -14.54 0.20 -2.97
N PRO A 144 -14.39 0.67 -4.22
CA PRO A 144 -13.73 -0.10 -5.27
C PRO A 144 -12.27 -0.44 -4.99
N ALA A 145 -11.53 0.42 -4.28
CA ALA A 145 -10.13 0.17 -3.92
C ALA A 145 -10.01 -1.02 -2.96
N PHE A 146 -10.83 -1.04 -1.90
CA PHE A 146 -10.89 -2.14 -0.95
C PHE A 146 -11.31 -3.45 -1.62
N ASP A 147 -12.33 -3.42 -2.48
CA ASP A 147 -12.82 -4.63 -3.18
C ASP A 147 -11.75 -5.24 -4.10
N ARG A 148 -10.94 -4.41 -4.76
CA ARG A 148 -9.83 -4.87 -5.58
C ARG A 148 -8.70 -5.45 -4.73
N ALA A 149 -8.35 -4.82 -3.62
CA ALA A 149 -7.36 -5.34 -2.67
C ALA A 149 -7.82 -6.71 -2.13
N ALA A 150 -9.07 -6.81 -1.67
CA ALA A 150 -9.68 -8.06 -1.20
C ALA A 150 -9.60 -9.18 -2.24
N ARG A 151 -9.97 -8.88 -3.50
CA ARG A 151 -9.88 -9.84 -4.61
C ARG A 151 -8.44 -10.27 -4.87
N SER A 152 -7.50 -9.33 -4.84
CA SER A 152 -6.08 -9.65 -5.05
C SER A 152 -5.55 -10.58 -3.96
N LEU A 153 -5.95 -10.37 -2.70
CA LEU A 153 -5.59 -11.26 -1.60
C LEU A 153 -6.27 -12.63 -1.71
N ALA A 154 -7.51 -12.69 -2.17
CA ALA A 154 -8.20 -13.96 -2.44
C ALA A 154 -7.52 -14.77 -3.56
N MET A 155 -6.99 -14.11 -4.59
CA MET A 155 -6.19 -14.76 -5.63
C MET A 155 -4.90 -15.35 -5.05
N ARG A 156 -4.25 -14.67 -4.10
CA ARG A 156 -3.09 -15.20 -3.40
C ARG A 156 -3.45 -16.45 -2.59
N ASP A 157 -4.54 -16.41 -1.84
CA ASP A 157 -5.02 -17.57 -1.06
C ASP A 157 -5.32 -18.76 -1.97
N PHE A 158 -5.94 -18.51 -3.13
CA PHE A 158 -6.17 -19.53 -4.15
C PHE A 158 -4.85 -20.16 -4.61
N LEU A 159 -3.86 -19.35 -5.01
CA LEU A 159 -2.54 -19.86 -5.43
C LEU A 159 -1.88 -20.70 -4.32
N VAL A 160 -1.93 -20.25 -3.07
CA VAL A 160 -1.40 -21.00 -1.92
C VAL A 160 -2.11 -22.35 -1.79
N SER A 161 -3.44 -22.36 -1.82
CA SER A 161 -4.24 -23.59 -1.71
C SER A 161 -4.02 -24.57 -2.87
N ALA A 162 -3.66 -24.06 -4.05
CA ALA A 162 -3.36 -24.83 -5.25
C ALA A 162 -1.90 -25.33 -5.31
N GLY A 163 -1.10 -25.11 -4.26
CA GLY A 163 0.31 -25.53 -4.21
C GLY A 163 1.30 -24.55 -4.85
N TRP A 164 0.84 -23.36 -5.23
CA TRP A 164 1.62 -22.31 -5.89
C TRP A 164 2.00 -21.16 -4.94
N ALA A 165 2.26 -21.48 -3.67
CA ALA A 165 2.54 -20.46 -2.64
C ALA A 165 3.74 -19.56 -2.96
N GLN A 166 4.71 -20.05 -3.75
CA GLN A 166 5.90 -19.31 -4.17
C GLN A 166 5.75 -18.64 -5.54
N ALA A 167 4.59 -18.73 -6.19
CA ALA A 167 4.38 -18.12 -7.50
C ALA A 167 4.48 -16.60 -7.40
N GLN A 168 5.26 -16.01 -8.31
CA GLN A 168 5.31 -14.57 -8.50
C GLN A 168 4.09 -14.12 -9.29
N ARG A 169 3.48 -13.02 -8.86
CA ARG A 169 2.41 -12.36 -9.60
C ARG A 169 2.96 -11.05 -10.12
N ARG A 170 2.79 -10.78 -11.41
CA ARG A 170 3.22 -9.54 -12.04
C ARG A 170 2.11 -9.00 -12.92
N HIS A 171 2.13 -7.70 -13.15
CA HIS A 171 1.26 -7.09 -14.13
C HIS A 171 1.69 -7.59 -15.52
N PHE A 172 0.74 -8.13 -16.30
CA PHE A 172 1.02 -8.59 -17.64
C PHE A 172 1.03 -7.39 -18.61
N ILE A 173 2.14 -7.18 -19.33
CA ILE A 173 2.24 -6.18 -20.39
C ILE A 173 2.02 -6.91 -21.72
N GLY A 174 0.80 -6.87 -22.22
CA GLY A 174 0.40 -7.46 -23.50
C GLY A 174 -1.11 -7.54 -23.61
N ASP A 175 -1.65 -7.40 -24.83
CA ASP A 175 -3.01 -7.81 -25.12
C ASP A 175 -3.02 -9.34 -25.24
N ALA A 176 -3.99 -10.00 -24.61
CA ALA A 176 -4.14 -11.46 -24.71
C ALA A 176 -4.72 -11.89 -26.08
N SER A 177 -4.40 -11.14 -27.14
CA SER A 177 -4.90 -11.26 -28.50
C SER A 177 -3.75 -11.11 -29.48
N ALA A 178 -2.93 -12.16 -29.57
CA ALA A 178 -2.06 -12.43 -30.73
C ALA A 178 -2.75 -13.43 -31.66
#